data_AF-A0A9P0C8Q7-F1
#
_entry.id   AF-A0A9P0C8Q7-F1
#
_cell.length_a   1.000
_cell.length_b   1.000
_cell.length_c   1.000
_cell.angle_alpha   90.00
_cell.angle_beta   90.00
_cell.angle_gamma   90.00
#
_symmetry.space_group_name_H-M   'P 1'
#
loop_
_entity.id
_entity.type
_entity.pdbx_description
1 polymer ?
#
loop_
_entity_poly.entity_id
_entity_poly.type
_entity_poly.pdbx_seq_one_letter_code
_entity_poly.pdbx_strand_id
1 'polypeptide(L)'
;MHSLPVLVVIGVEEAGSTTGGAGGGNVTPASQQQQQDWSAVWEFFENPCSLLLGGGVLSKSMQEAVCNAISEMRRYYSRKVVDVLIRVTRSSLECLRKRFTSEQGGPPVFILQSHLMIPNVVVKPSLEEVQEALIAAGKHISGVAKGVSQWTAGKARQPPSKWTRIGKVEPISNTALTSVVSNLDQETGGKAWPNVSGDAKARRRKMYRLISEDKPSFPLQSRNFFNHVMENKEVMKALSLLSISSQKIKPVITEFLESWSPYKFLWENVMSKKAAHTIGLVEAEASLRRHNELESELNIVPDLYTFRSCLVVSVEKLKFGLLTEIKTCNHRLGNALKKKFHREMDYVYAVINEMDRKLDKPIRDLDDVRLIMETLKKIREQEVDMELKIEPIEVCTNFFLKFFFFFFFFFFLSFFWLLFLYIDKIGIYSHL
;
A
#
# COMPACT_ATOMS: atom_id res chain seq x y z
N MET A 1 -40.62 8.65 13.61
CA MET A 1 -40.13 7.28 13.53
C MET A 1 -38.79 7.26 12.81
N HIS A 2 -37.67 7.24 13.55
CA HIS A 2 -36.37 6.84 13.02
C HIS A 2 -35.64 6.14 14.16
N SER A 3 -35.55 4.81 14.03
CA SER A 3 -34.79 3.93 14.92
C SER A 3 -33.32 4.33 14.92
N LEU A 4 -32.80 4.62 16.11
CA LEU A 4 -31.36 4.63 16.36
C LEU A 4 -30.89 3.16 16.40
N PRO A 5 -29.74 2.82 15.80
CA PRO A 5 -29.20 1.48 15.85
C PRO A 5 -28.73 1.15 17.27
N VAL A 6 -29.34 0.12 17.85
CA VAL A 6 -28.92 -0.54 19.08
C VAL A 6 -27.55 -1.17 18.81
N LEU A 7 -26.50 -0.58 19.38
CA LEU A 7 -25.20 -1.23 19.46
C LEU A 7 -25.31 -2.33 20.53
N VAL A 8 -25.40 -3.57 20.07
CA VAL A 8 -25.35 -4.77 20.92
C VAL A 8 -23.98 -4.83 21.58
N VAL A 9 -23.93 -4.49 22.87
CA VAL A 9 -22.77 -4.75 23.72
C VAL A 9 -22.86 -6.21 24.16
N ILE A 10 -21.97 -7.03 23.62
CA ILE A 10 -21.78 -8.43 24.02
C ILE A 10 -21.36 -8.42 25.50
N GLY A 11 -22.17 -9.06 26.34
CA GLY A 11 -21.93 -9.20 27.77
C GLY A 11 -20.66 -10.01 28.04
N VAL A 12 -19.87 -9.56 29.00
CA VAL A 12 -18.81 -10.35 29.62
C VAL A 12 -19.17 -10.45 31.09
N GLU A 13 -19.40 -11.69 31.54
CA GLU A 13 -19.72 -12.11 32.91
C GLU A 13 -18.68 -11.60 33.92
N GLU A 14 -19.17 -11.07 35.05
CA GLU A 14 -18.37 -10.90 36.27
C GLU A 14 -18.35 -12.21 37.05
N ALA A 15 -17.17 -12.84 37.13
CA ALA A 15 -16.91 -13.90 38.11
C ALA A 15 -16.58 -13.26 39.47
N GLY A 16 -17.33 -13.66 40.50
CA GLY A 16 -17.20 -13.17 41.87
C GLY A 16 -15.90 -13.58 42.57
N SER A 17 -15.44 -12.74 43.48
CA SER A 17 -14.31 -13.03 44.38
C SER A 17 -14.79 -13.15 45.83
N THR A 18 -14.56 -14.33 46.39
CA THR A 18 -14.74 -14.70 47.81
C THR A 18 -13.63 -14.13 48.70
N THR A 19 -14.06 -13.47 49.78
CA THR A 19 -13.54 -13.45 51.17
C THR A 19 -12.10 -13.85 51.52
N GLY A 20 -11.44 -12.99 52.33
CA GLY A 20 -10.76 -13.39 53.56
C GLY A 20 -9.28 -13.02 53.69
N GLY A 21 -8.91 -12.24 54.72
CA GLY A 21 -7.52 -12.16 55.22
C GLY A 21 -7.12 -10.83 55.84
N ALA A 22 -7.05 -10.81 57.18
CA ALA A 22 -6.80 -9.65 58.05
C ALA A 22 -5.40 -9.02 57.92
N GLY A 23 -5.32 -7.72 58.24
CA GLY A 23 -4.08 -6.98 58.46
C GLY A 23 -4.37 -5.60 59.04
N GLY A 24 -4.25 -5.47 60.37
CA GLY A 24 -4.42 -4.21 61.09
C GLY A 24 -3.22 -3.28 60.92
N GLY A 25 -3.48 -1.97 61.00
CA GLY A 25 -2.42 -0.97 61.11
C GLY A 25 -2.84 0.43 60.65
N ASN A 26 -2.98 1.32 61.62
CA ASN A 26 -3.01 2.79 61.53
C ASN A 26 -4.16 3.47 60.79
N VAL A 27 -5.20 3.76 61.56
CA VAL A 27 -6.14 4.86 61.34
C VAL A 27 -5.37 6.18 61.48
N THR A 28 -5.06 6.81 60.34
CA THR A 28 -4.82 8.26 60.28
C THR A 28 -6.19 8.94 60.29
N PRO A 29 -6.40 10.06 61.03
CA PRO A 29 -7.73 10.65 61.12
C PRO A 29 -8.10 11.19 59.75
N ALA A 30 -9.12 10.57 59.17
CA ALA A 30 -9.83 11.11 58.02
C ALA A 30 -10.23 12.55 58.36
N SER A 31 -9.85 13.48 57.50
CA SER A 31 -10.43 14.81 57.47
C SER A 31 -11.95 14.65 57.56
N GLN A 32 -12.53 15.17 58.65
CA GLN A 32 -13.97 15.20 58.86
C GLN A 32 -14.61 15.90 57.66
N GLN A 33 -15.12 15.10 56.73
CA GLN A 33 -15.97 15.58 55.67
C GLN A 33 -17.32 15.82 56.33
N GLN A 34 -17.50 17.05 56.84
CA GLN A 34 -18.72 17.48 57.50
C GLN A 34 -19.90 17.16 56.59
N GLN A 35 -20.74 16.22 57.03
CA GLN A 35 -21.91 15.77 56.31
C GLN A 35 -22.84 16.97 56.20
N GLN A 36 -23.01 17.52 54.99
CA GLN A 36 -23.88 18.66 54.74
C GLN A 36 -25.30 18.27 55.13
N ASP A 37 -25.88 19.00 56.08
CA ASP A 37 -27.26 18.82 56.52
C ASP A 37 -28.22 19.31 55.44
N TRP A 38 -28.98 18.38 54.85
CA TRP A 38 -29.93 18.63 53.77
C TRP A 38 -31.37 18.84 54.26
N SER A 39 -31.62 18.70 55.57
CA SER A 39 -32.96 18.66 56.16
C SER A 39 -33.76 19.94 55.85
N ALA A 40 -33.10 21.09 55.91
CA ALA A 40 -33.71 22.39 55.59
C ALA A 40 -33.97 22.59 54.09
N VAL A 41 -33.21 21.96 53.18
CA VAL A 41 -33.53 21.95 51.73
C VAL A 41 -34.72 21.03 51.47
N TRP A 42 -34.75 19.89 52.14
CA TRP A 42 -35.80 18.87 52.03
C TRP A 42 -37.18 19.42 52.44
N GLU A 43 -37.22 20.22 53.51
CA GLU A 43 -38.45 20.85 54.01
C GLU A 43 -39.13 21.77 52.97
N PHE A 44 -38.36 22.41 52.08
CA PHE A 44 -38.90 23.21 50.97
C PHE A 44 -39.50 22.38 49.83
N PHE A 45 -39.07 21.12 49.66
CA PHE A 45 -39.69 20.20 48.71
C PHE A 45 -41.03 19.66 49.23
N GLU A 46 -41.15 19.46 50.53
CA GLU A 46 -42.40 19.01 51.19
C GLU A 46 -43.45 20.14 51.26
N ASN A 47 -43.02 21.40 51.44
CA ASN A 47 -43.91 22.57 51.53
C ASN A 47 -43.56 23.67 50.50
N PRO A 48 -43.96 23.53 49.22
CA PRO A 48 -43.58 24.47 48.15
C PRO A 48 -44.16 25.89 48.33
N CYS A 49 -45.21 26.05 49.14
CA CYS A 49 -45.85 27.35 49.39
C CYS A 49 -45.00 28.27 50.28
N SER A 50 -44.06 27.73 51.07
CA SER A 50 -43.19 28.54 51.94
C SER A 50 -42.20 29.40 51.14
N LEU A 51 -41.79 28.94 49.95
CA LEU A 51 -40.96 29.70 49.00
C LEU A 51 -41.71 30.91 48.42
N LEU A 52 -43.03 30.81 48.24
CA LEU A 52 -43.84 31.86 47.62
C LEU A 52 -44.17 33.00 48.60
N LEU A 53 -44.29 32.71 49.90
CA LEU A 53 -44.64 33.68 50.94
C LEU A 53 -43.42 34.47 51.47
N GLY A 54 -42.22 33.88 51.38
CA GLY A 54 -40.96 34.45 51.88
C GLY A 54 -40.10 35.18 50.84
N GLY A 55 -40.69 35.72 49.77
CA GLY A 55 -39.96 36.50 48.77
C GLY A 55 -39.18 35.68 47.72
N GLY A 56 -39.45 34.38 47.59
CA GLY A 56 -39.03 33.58 46.43
C GLY A 56 -37.55 33.20 46.34
N VAL A 57 -36.72 33.53 47.34
CA VAL A 57 -35.26 33.32 47.27
C VAL A 57 -34.78 32.51 48.47
N LEU A 58 -34.15 31.36 48.20
CA LEU A 58 -33.42 30.56 49.19
C LEU A 58 -32.37 31.44 49.89
N SER A 59 -32.08 31.19 51.17
CA SER A 59 -30.99 31.91 51.85
C SER A 59 -29.67 31.73 51.09
N LYS A 60 -28.84 32.77 51.07
CA LYS A 60 -27.59 32.76 50.29
C LYS A 60 -26.68 31.57 50.63
N SER A 61 -26.61 31.20 51.91
CA SER A 61 -25.88 30.01 52.39
C SER A 61 -26.46 28.70 51.87
N MET A 62 -27.79 28.59 51.78
CA MET A 62 -28.46 27.40 51.24
C MET A 62 -28.26 27.27 49.73
N GLN A 63 -28.36 28.39 49.02
CA GLN A 63 -28.08 28.45 47.60
C GLN A 63 -26.62 28.04 47.30
N GLU A 64 -25.67 28.48 48.13
CA GLU A 64 -24.27 28.08 48.05
C GLU A 64 -24.07 26.58 48.33
N ALA A 65 -24.76 26.02 49.33
CA ALA A 65 -24.70 24.57 49.64
C ALA A 65 -25.21 23.71 48.49
N VAL A 66 -26.37 24.05 47.92
CA VAL A 66 -26.96 23.38 46.74
C VAL A 66 -26.03 23.52 45.53
N CYS A 67 -25.49 24.71 45.28
CA CYS A 67 -24.55 24.94 44.18
C CYS A 67 -23.25 24.15 44.35
N ASN A 68 -22.76 23.99 45.58
CA ASN A 68 -21.58 23.18 45.87
C ASN A 68 -21.84 21.69 45.63
N ALA A 69 -22.97 21.15 46.10
CA ALA A 69 -23.33 19.74 45.87
C ALA A 69 -23.57 19.42 44.39
N ILE A 70 -24.25 20.31 43.65
CA ILE A 70 -24.41 20.18 42.20
C ILE A 70 -23.03 20.22 41.51
N SER A 71 -22.11 21.08 41.99
CA SER A 71 -20.75 21.14 41.47
C SER A 71 -19.96 19.87 41.74
N GLU A 72 -20.10 19.28 42.94
CA GLU A 72 -19.47 18.00 43.29
C GLU A 72 -20.05 16.83 42.49
N MET A 73 -21.37 16.76 42.31
CA MET A 73 -22.01 15.75 41.46
C MET A 73 -21.50 15.83 40.01
N ARG A 74 -21.38 17.04 39.46
CA ARG A 74 -20.80 17.27 38.12
C ARG A 74 -19.34 16.84 38.05
N ARG A 75 -18.54 17.12 39.09
CA ARG A 75 -17.13 16.70 39.19
C ARG A 75 -17.00 15.19 39.28
N TYR A 76 -17.85 14.53 40.06
CA TYR A 76 -17.88 13.07 40.18
C TYR A 76 -18.20 12.42 38.84
N TYR A 77 -19.27 12.86 38.17
CA TYR A 77 -19.64 12.34 36.86
C TYR A 77 -18.53 12.58 35.82
N SER A 78 -17.96 13.79 35.79
CA SER A 78 -16.85 14.12 34.88
C SER A 78 -15.63 13.20 35.10
N ARG A 79 -15.27 12.90 36.35
CA ARG A 79 -14.21 11.94 36.68
C ARG A 79 -14.55 10.55 36.17
N LYS A 80 -15.78 10.07 36.39
CA LYS A 80 -16.23 8.75 35.88
C LYS A 80 -16.22 8.66 34.36
N VAL A 81 -16.60 9.71 33.65
CA VAL A 81 -16.52 9.75 32.18
C VAL A 81 -15.08 9.63 31.70
N VAL A 82 -14.15 10.33 32.35
CA VAL A 82 -12.70 10.23 32.05
C VAL A 82 -12.21 8.79 32.24
N ASP A 83 -12.53 8.16 33.37
CA ASP A 83 -12.13 6.78 33.67
C ASP A 83 -12.63 5.78 32.61
N VAL A 84 -13.90 5.91 32.20
CA VAL A 84 -14.50 5.07 31.17
C VAL A 84 -13.85 5.30 29.82
N LEU A 85 -13.62 6.56 29.43
CA LEU A 85 -12.95 6.89 28.16
C LEU A 85 -11.53 6.35 28.10
N ILE A 86 -10.77 6.46 29.19
CA ILE A 86 -9.43 5.87 29.30
C ILE A 86 -9.50 4.36 29.13
N ARG A 87 -10.40 3.69 29.85
CA ARG A 87 -10.58 2.23 29.79
C ARG A 87 -10.91 1.74 28.38
N VAL A 88 -11.90 2.36 27.73
CA VAL A 88 -12.36 1.97 26.38
C VAL A 88 -11.30 2.27 25.33
N THR A 89 -10.65 3.43 25.38
CA THR A 89 -9.56 3.80 24.45
C THR A 89 -8.41 2.79 24.57
N ARG A 90 -7.97 2.50 25.80
CA ARG A 90 -6.91 1.53 26.06
C ARG A 90 -7.27 0.13 25.57
N SER A 91 -8.47 -0.36 25.90
CA SER A 91 -8.94 -1.69 25.47
C SER A 91 -9.01 -1.82 23.95
N SER A 92 -9.48 -0.77 23.26
CA SER A 92 -9.57 -0.74 21.79
C SER A 92 -8.19 -0.78 21.13
N LEU A 93 -7.24 0.03 21.63
CA LEU A 93 -5.85 0.03 21.14
C LEU A 93 -5.16 -1.32 21.40
N GLU A 94 -5.41 -1.93 22.55
CA GLU A 94 -4.86 -3.22 22.91
C GLU A 94 -5.42 -4.35 22.03
N CYS A 95 -6.72 -4.33 21.72
CA CYS A 95 -7.33 -5.29 20.80
C CYS A 95 -6.71 -5.20 19.39
N LEU A 96 -6.51 -3.98 18.89
CA LEU A 96 -5.84 -3.76 17.60
C LEU A 96 -4.40 -4.28 17.65
N ARG A 97 -3.63 -3.94 18.69
CA ARG A 97 -2.25 -4.39 18.87
C ARG A 97 -2.15 -5.91 18.93
N LYS A 98 -3.04 -6.59 19.66
CA LYS A 98 -3.06 -8.05 19.79
C LYS A 98 -3.18 -8.76 18.45
N ARG A 99 -3.89 -8.19 17.46
CA ARG A 99 -3.95 -8.76 16.11
C ARG A 99 -2.60 -8.80 15.40
N PHE A 100 -1.70 -7.86 15.68
CA PHE A 100 -0.36 -7.81 15.09
C PHE A 100 0.67 -8.66 15.85
N THR A 101 0.41 -8.97 17.12
CA THR A 101 1.34 -9.73 17.96
C THR A 101 0.93 -11.18 18.18
N SER A 102 -0.36 -11.51 18.03
CA SER A 102 -0.89 -12.86 18.24
C SER A 102 -0.73 -13.72 16.98
N GLU A 103 -0.35 -14.97 17.16
CA GLU A 103 -0.30 -15.95 16.07
C GLU A 103 -1.69 -16.55 15.79
N GLN A 104 -2.52 -16.69 16.83
CA GLN A 104 -3.89 -17.15 16.72
C GLN A 104 -4.83 -15.93 16.71
N GLY A 105 -5.54 -15.70 15.61
CA GLY A 105 -6.39 -14.53 15.44
C GLY A 105 -7.23 -14.62 14.16
N GLY A 106 -8.38 -13.92 14.16
CA GLY A 106 -9.41 -13.96 13.12
C GLY A 106 -8.99 -13.40 11.73
N PRO A 107 -9.93 -12.90 10.91
CA PRO A 107 -9.64 -12.58 9.51
C PRO A 107 -8.57 -11.48 9.37
N PRO A 108 -7.74 -11.56 8.31
CA PRO A 108 -6.65 -10.62 8.06
C PRO A 108 -7.18 -9.21 7.86
N VAL A 109 -6.42 -8.22 8.32
CA VAL A 109 -6.83 -6.80 8.34
C VAL A 109 -6.31 -6.06 7.12
N PHE A 110 -5.11 -6.42 6.65
CA PHE A 110 -4.42 -5.73 5.56
C PHE A 110 -4.06 -6.71 4.45
N ILE A 111 -4.25 -6.27 3.21
CA ILE A 111 -3.81 -6.98 2.01
C ILE A 111 -2.67 -6.17 1.38
N LEU A 112 -1.54 -6.82 1.19
CA LEU A 112 -0.34 -6.28 0.57
C LEU A 112 -0.14 -6.99 -0.77
N GLN A 113 0.44 -6.30 -1.74
CA GLN A 113 0.70 -6.82 -3.07
C GLN A 113 2.21 -6.80 -3.33
N SER A 114 2.79 -7.96 -3.59
CA SER A 114 4.18 -8.03 -4.06
C SER A 114 4.24 -7.73 -5.56
N HIS A 115 5.22 -6.92 -5.94
CA HIS A 115 5.46 -6.50 -7.30
C HIS A 115 6.94 -6.71 -7.64
N LEU A 116 7.20 -7.10 -8.89
CA LEU A 116 8.55 -7.11 -9.44
C LEU A 116 8.92 -5.70 -9.93
N MET A 117 9.91 -5.08 -9.30
CA MET A 117 10.45 -3.77 -9.67
C MET A 117 11.96 -3.92 -9.90
N ILE A 118 12.34 -4.51 -11.04
CA ILE A 118 13.72 -4.87 -11.37
C ILE A 118 14.70 -3.75 -10.97
N PRO A 119 15.72 -4.03 -10.14
CA PRO A 119 16.18 -5.36 -9.71
C PRO A 119 15.52 -5.90 -8.41
N ASN A 120 14.59 -5.17 -7.80
CA ASN A 120 14.08 -5.43 -6.46
C ASN A 120 12.66 -6.00 -6.48
N VAL A 121 12.39 -6.97 -5.61
CA VAL A 121 11.02 -7.39 -5.28
C VAL A 121 10.51 -6.47 -4.18
N VAL A 122 9.38 -5.80 -4.41
CA VAL A 122 8.84 -4.79 -3.49
C VAL A 122 7.41 -5.16 -3.11
N VAL A 123 7.11 -5.08 -1.80
CA VAL A 123 5.75 -5.24 -1.28
C VAL A 123 5.13 -3.86 -1.08
N LYS A 124 3.93 -3.65 -1.66
CA LYS A 124 3.14 -2.42 -1.54
C LYS A 124 1.74 -2.71 -0.99
N PRO A 125 1.20 -1.94 -0.04
CA PRO A 125 1.86 -0.85 0.69
C PRO A 125 3.06 -1.35 1.52
N SER A 126 4.03 -0.47 1.78
CA SER A 126 5.20 -0.82 2.57
C SER A 126 4.81 -1.05 4.03
N LEU A 127 5.67 -1.72 4.81
CA LEU A 127 5.43 -1.90 6.25
C LEU A 127 5.38 -0.55 7.00
N GLU A 128 6.08 0.46 6.49
CA GLU A 128 6.05 1.82 7.02
C GLU A 128 4.68 2.48 6.77
N GLU A 129 4.12 2.32 5.57
CA GLU A 129 2.78 2.79 5.24
C GLU A 129 1.70 2.08 6.07
N VAL A 130 1.84 0.76 6.31
CA VAL A 130 0.96 0.02 7.23
C VAL A 130 1.08 0.55 8.67
N GLN A 131 2.30 0.85 9.12
CA GLN A 131 2.53 1.44 10.43
C GLN A 131 1.92 2.85 10.55
N GLU A 132 2.05 3.68 9.53
CA GLU A 132 1.42 5.00 9.47
C GLU A 132 -0.12 4.90 9.53
N ALA A 133 -0.70 3.94 8.80
CA ALA A 133 -2.13 3.66 8.86
C ALA A 133 -2.57 3.24 10.28
N LEU A 134 -1.78 2.43 10.99
CA LEU A 134 -2.04 2.08 12.39
C LEU A 134 -1.92 3.27 13.34
N ILE A 135 -0.93 4.14 13.15
CA ILE A 135 -0.78 5.37 13.93
C ILE A 135 -1.97 6.29 13.69
N ALA A 136 -2.43 6.42 12.43
CA ALA A 136 -3.61 7.19 12.08
C ALA A 136 -4.88 6.61 12.72
N ALA A 137 -5.05 5.28 12.70
CA ALA A 137 -6.15 4.61 13.38
C ALA A 137 -6.11 4.87 14.91
N GLY A 138 -4.93 4.78 15.54
CA GLY A 138 -4.76 5.10 16.95
C GLY A 138 -5.13 6.55 17.29
N LYS A 139 -4.75 7.51 16.44
CA LYS A 139 -5.13 8.93 16.56
C LYS A 139 -6.64 9.16 16.40
N HIS A 140 -7.29 8.40 15.52
CA HIS A 140 -8.75 8.47 15.36
C HIS A 140 -9.48 7.88 16.56
N ILE A 141 -9.03 6.72 17.07
CA ILE A 141 -9.59 6.07 18.26
C ILE A 141 -9.47 6.99 19.48
N SER A 142 -8.30 7.56 19.74
CA SER A 142 -8.14 8.54 20.83
C SER A 142 -8.88 9.85 20.56
N GLY A 143 -9.01 10.22 19.29
CA GLY A 143 -9.76 11.39 18.82
C GLY A 143 -11.25 11.35 19.15
N VAL A 144 -11.83 10.17 19.40
CA VAL A 144 -13.23 10.02 19.82
C VAL A 144 -13.52 10.84 21.10
N ALA A 145 -12.55 10.96 21.99
CA ALA A 145 -12.67 11.77 23.21
C ALA A 145 -12.86 13.28 22.95
N LYS A 146 -12.55 13.77 21.74
CA LYS A 146 -12.81 15.17 21.32
C LYS A 146 -14.30 15.42 21.06
N GLY A 147 -15.07 14.37 20.79
CA GLY A 147 -16.51 14.44 20.52
C GLY A 147 -17.38 14.30 21.76
N VAL A 148 -16.79 14.00 22.91
CA VAL A 148 -17.50 13.93 24.19
C VAL A 148 -17.45 15.28 24.86
N SER A 149 -18.62 15.93 25.01
CA SER A 149 -18.73 17.24 25.63
C SER A 149 -18.61 17.13 27.15
N GLN A 150 -17.81 18.01 27.76
CA GLN A 150 -17.86 18.20 29.21
C GLN A 150 -19.17 18.91 29.60
N TRP A 151 -19.71 18.55 30.76
CA TRP A 151 -20.88 19.21 31.32
C TRP A 151 -20.58 20.69 31.56
N THR A 152 -21.09 21.54 30.67
CA THR A 152 -21.13 22.98 30.87
C THR A 152 -22.42 23.29 31.61
N ALA A 153 -22.35 24.03 32.72
CA ALA A 153 -23.50 24.38 33.54
C ALA A 153 -24.46 25.36 32.86
N GLY A 154 -25.04 24.97 31.71
CA GLY A 154 -25.93 25.79 30.90
C GLY A 154 -25.25 26.98 30.20
N LYS A 155 -23.95 27.21 30.44
CA LYS A 155 -23.16 28.23 29.73
C LYS A 155 -22.82 27.75 28.33
N ALA A 156 -23.81 27.74 27.44
CA ALA A 156 -23.56 27.71 26.02
C ALA A 156 -22.68 28.94 25.70
N ARG A 157 -21.43 28.71 25.32
CA ARG A 157 -20.59 29.79 24.80
C ARG A 157 -21.24 30.23 23.50
N GLN A 158 -21.99 31.32 23.52
CA GLN A 158 -22.43 31.94 22.28
C GLN A 158 -21.18 32.20 21.43
N PRO A 159 -21.21 31.93 20.11
CA PRO A 159 -20.17 32.47 19.24
C PRO A 159 -20.12 33.99 19.46
N PRO A 160 -18.95 34.65 19.39
CA PRO A 160 -18.89 36.10 19.57
C PRO A 160 -19.82 36.76 18.54
N SER A 161 -20.99 37.21 19.00
CA SER A 161 -22.01 37.80 18.15
C SER A 161 -21.53 39.18 17.71
N LYS A 162 -21.03 39.28 16.48
CA LYS A 162 -20.69 40.58 15.85
C LYS A 162 -21.93 41.44 15.53
N TRP A 163 -23.13 41.03 15.93
CA TRP A 163 -24.40 41.65 15.52
C TRP A 163 -25.12 42.48 16.59
N THR A 164 -24.58 42.61 17.79
CA THR A 164 -25.25 43.38 18.86
C THR A 164 -25.10 44.91 18.74
N ARG A 165 -24.93 45.46 17.51
CA ARG A 165 -24.91 46.92 17.26
C ARG A 165 -25.98 47.38 16.27
N ILE A 166 -27.04 46.61 16.06
CA ILE A 166 -28.18 47.04 15.25
C ILE A 166 -29.44 46.84 16.09
N GLY A 167 -29.74 47.80 16.96
CA GLY A 167 -30.83 47.65 17.93
C GLY A 167 -31.28 48.92 18.65
N LYS A 168 -30.99 50.11 18.09
CA LYS A 168 -31.73 51.33 18.41
C LYS A 168 -32.11 51.98 17.09
N VAL A 169 -33.36 51.74 16.69
CA VAL A 169 -33.99 52.36 15.52
C VAL A 169 -34.75 53.59 16.03
N GLU A 170 -34.25 54.78 15.69
CA GLU A 170 -35.03 56.02 15.68
C GLU A 170 -35.51 56.29 14.23
N PRO A 171 -36.64 57.00 14.03
CA PRO A 171 -37.37 56.97 12.77
C PRO A 171 -36.63 57.70 11.65
N ILE A 172 -36.61 57.04 10.49
CA ILE A 172 -35.85 57.40 9.28
C ILE A 172 -36.56 58.57 8.57
N SER A 173 -35.90 59.73 8.47
CA SER A 173 -36.23 60.78 7.49
C SER A 173 -35.53 60.48 6.15
N ASN A 174 -36.20 60.82 5.04
CA ASN A 174 -35.86 60.45 3.65
C ASN A 174 -34.52 60.99 3.08
N THR A 175 -33.61 61.47 3.91
CA THR A 175 -32.27 61.95 3.52
C THR A 175 -31.20 60.86 3.52
N ALA A 176 -31.51 59.64 4.00
CA ALA A 176 -30.54 58.53 4.13
C ALA A 176 -30.28 57.73 2.84
N LEU A 177 -31.12 57.87 1.80
CA LEU A 177 -30.89 57.17 0.53
C LEU A 177 -29.82 57.86 -0.34
N THR A 178 -29.62 59.17 -0.19
CA THR A 178 -28.63 59.93 -0.95
C THR A 178 -27.20 59.65 -0.51
N SER A 179 -26.98 59.30 0.77
CA SER A 179 -25.65 58.95 1.30
C SER A 179 -25.22 57.50 1.03
N VAL A 180 -26.18 56.58 0.84
CA VAL A 180 -25.89 55.17 0.49
C VAL A 180 -25.48 55.04 -0.97
N VAL A 181 -26.10 55.81 -1.88
CA VAL A 181 -25.73 55.81 -3.31
C VAL A 181 -24.39 56.51 -3.55
N SER A 182 -24.09 57.59 -2.79
CA SER A 182 -22.81 58.31 -2.92
C SER A 182 -21.60 57.55 -2.39
N ASN A 183 -21.80 56.55 -1.51
CA ASN A 183 -20.72 55.74 -0.92
C ASN A 183 -20.38 54.48 -1.74
N LEU A 184 -21.13 54.17 -2.81
CA LEU A 184 -20.85 53.02 -3.69
C LEU A 184 -19.82 53.33 -4.78
N ASP A 185 -19.56 54.61 -5.08
CA ASP A 185 -18.58 55.05 -6.10
C ASP A 185 -17.18 55.37 -5.52
N GLN A 186 -16.94 55.19 -4.21
CA GLN A 186 -15.69 55.62 -3.56
C GLN A 186 -14.99 54.56 -2.68
N GLU A 187 -15.13 53.26 -2.99
CA GLU A 187 -14.27 52.21 -2.39
C GLU A 187 -13.53 51.36 -3.43
N THR A 188 -12.86 52.01 -4.39
CA THR A 188 -11.60 51.50 -4.93
C THR A 188 -10.47 51.83 -3.95
N GLY A 189 -10.19 50.95 -2.98
CA GLY A 189 -9.08 51.16 -2.04
C GLY A 189 -9.00 50.03 -0.99
N GLY A 190 -8.03 49.14 -1.16
CA GLY A 190 -7.98 47.85 -0.49
C GLY A 190 -7.89 47.85 1.04
N LYS A 191 -8.49 46.82 1.65
CA LYS A 191 -8.11 46.28 2.97
C LYS A 191 -8.10 44.75 2.91
N ALA A 192 -6.92 44.19 3.16
CA ALA A 192 -6.57 42.79 3.06
C ALA A 192 -7.30 41.92 4.10
N TRP A 193 -7.87 40.81 3.62
CA TRP A 193 -8.32 39.69 4.44
C TRP A 193 -7.13 38.77 4.77
N PRO A 194 -7.14 38.01 5.89
CA PRO A 194 -6.02 37.16 6.28
C PRO A 194 -5.72 36.15 5.16
N ASN A 195 -4.47 36.16 4.71
CA ASN A 195 -3.95 35.37 3.61
C ASN A 195 -4.11 33.86 3.89
N VAL A 196 -5.18 33.25 3.36
CA VAL A 196 -5.21 31.81 3.08
C VAL A 196 -5.10 31.69 1.58
N SER A 197 -3.88 31.47 1.10
CA SER A 197 -3.56 31.08 -0.27
C SER A 197 -4.16 29.70 -0.57
N GLY A 198 -5.49 29.66 -0.71
CA GLY A 198 -6.24 28.52 -1.21
C GLY A 198 -6.78 28.85 -2.59
N ASP A 199 -6.22 28.20 -3.61
CA ASP A 199 -6.56 28.34 -5.03
C ASP A 199 -8.05 28.61 -5.27
N ALA A 200 -8.36 29.62 -6.09
CA ALA A 200 -9.75 29.86 -6.56
C ALA A 200 -10.37 28.60 -7.19
N LYS A 201 -9.53 27.70 -7.72
CA LYS A 201 -9.87 26.37 -8.23
C LYS A 201 -10.30 25.38 -7.14
N ALA A 202 -9.79 25.49 -5.92
CA ALA A 202 -10.23 24.68 -4.78
C ALA A 202 -11.61 25.13 -4.26
N ARG A 203 -11.87 26.45 -4.25
CA ARG A 203 -13.19 27.00 -3.91
C ARG A 203 -14.28 26.58 -4.92
N ARG A 204 -13.98 26.62 -6.22
CA ARG A 204 -14.92 26.14 -7.26
C ARG A 204 -15.19 24.63 -7.15
N ARG A 205 -14.16 23.81 -6.89
CA ARG A 205 -14.33 22.35 -6.66
C ARG A 205 -15.20 22.04 -5.44
N LYS A 206 -15.17 22.88 -4.41
CA LYS A 206 -15.99 22.74 -3.20
C LYS A 206 -17.47 23.06 -3.43
N MET A 207 -17.79 23.89 -4.43
CA MET A 207 -19.16 24.32 -4.74
C MET A 207 -19.98 23.25 -5.47
N TYR A 208 -19.32 22.37 -6.23
CA TYR A 208 -19.95 21.30 -7.01
C TYR A 208 -19.81 19.91 -6.36
N ARG A 209 -19.33 19.85 -5.12
CA ARG A 209 -19.21 18.58 -4.40
C ARG A 209 -20.59 18.15 -3.92
N LEU A 210 -21.00 16.91 -4.25
CA LEU A 210 -22.26 16.35 -3.77
C LEU A 210 -22.22 16.21 -2.24
N ILE A 211 -23.34 16.47 -1.54
CA ILE A 211 -23.44 16.34 -0.08
C ILE A 211 -23.06 14.91 0.39
N SER A 212 -23.27 13.91 -0.47
CA SER A 212 -22.86 12.51 -0.24
C SER A 212 -21.35 12.27 -0.27
N GLU A 213 -20.57 13.18 -0.86
CA GLU A 213 -19.09 13.12 -0.91
C GLU A 213 -18.44 13.90 0.25
N ASP A 214 -19.22 14.71 0.98
CA ASP A 214 -18.71 15.39 2.16
C ASP A 214 -18.62 14.41 3.33
N LYS A 215 -17.38 14.04 3.66
CA LYS A 215 -17.06 13.27 4.87
C LYS A 215 -17.74 13.97 6.06
N PRO A 216 -18.65 13.31 6.82
CA PRO A 216 -19.30 13.94 7.95
C PRO A 216 -18.23 14.46 8.90
N SER A 217 -18.25 15.77 9.17
CA SER A 217 -17.26 16.39 10.04
C SER A 217 -17.40 15.79 11.43
N PHE A 218 -16.31 15.25 11.97
CA PHE A 218 -16.30 14.72 13.33
C PHE A 218 -16.79 15.81 14.30
N PRO A 219 -17.79 15.54 15.17
CA PRO A 219 -18.34 16.56 16.05
C PRO A 219 -17.28 16.96 17.08
N LEU A 220 -16.66 18.13 16.90
CA LEU A 220 -15.70 18.67 17.85
C LEU A 220 -16.43 19.43 18.95
N GLN A 221 -16.34 18.96 20.18
CA GLN A 221 -16.93 19.64 21.32
C GLN A 221 -15.96 20.71 21.85
N SER A 222 -16.50 21.91 22.13
CA SER A 222 -15.72 23.08 22.57
C SER A 222 -15.06 22.89 23.94
N ARG A 223 -15.62 22.02 24.79
CA ARG A 223 -14.97 21.46 25.98
C ARG A 223 -15.05 19.94 25.90
N ASN A 224 -13.91 19.27 25.84
CA ASN A 224 -13.83 17.83 25.65
C ASN A 224 -12.89 17.16 26.65
N PHE A 225 -12.97 15.84 26.75
CA PHE A 225 -12.16 15.06 27.69
C PHE A 225 -10.81 14.60 27.09
N PHE A 226 -10.49 15.00 25.86
CA PHE A 226 -9.32 14.52 25.11
C PHE A 226 -8.00 14.72 25.84
N ASN A 227 -7.76 15.90 26.43
CA ASN A 227 -6.51 16.17 27.14
C ASN A 227 -6.32 15.21 28.33
N HIS A 228 -7.38 14.97 29.12
CA HIS A 228 -7.34 14.03 30.25
C HIS A 228 -7.05 12.59 29.80
N VAL A 229 -7.56 12.18 28.64
CA VAL A 229 -7.28 10.86 28.06
C VAL A 229 -5.82 10.77 27.58
N MET A 230 -5.29 11.83 26.96
CA MET A 230 -3.92 11.88 26.44
C MET A 230 -2.85 12.09 27.53
N GLU A 231 -3.20 12.71 28.65
CA GLU A 231 -2.33 12.83 29.84
C GLU A 231 -2.15 11.48 30.55
N ASN A 232 -3.06 10.52 30.33
CA ASN A 232 -2.95 9.20 30.93
C ASN A 232 -1.77 8.42 30.32
N LYS A 233 -0.82 8.05 31.19
CA LYS A 233 0.40 7.31 30.81
C LYS A 233 0.11 5.96 30.16
N GLU A 234 -0.96 5.26 30.53
CA GLU A 234 -1.31 3.96 29.94
C GLU A 234 -1.80 4.10 28.50
N VAL A 235 -2.58 5.14 28.19
CA VAL A 235 -3.05 5.41 26.83
C VAL A 235 -1.87 5.76 25.93
N MET A 236 -0.97 6.63 26.40
CA MET A 236 0.24 6.98 25.67
C MET A 236 1.16 5.77 25.45
N LYS A 237 1.30 4.91 26.46
CA LYS A 237 2.03 3.64 26.34
C LYS A 237 1.38 2.71 25.32
N ALA A 238 0.06 2.59 25.30
CA ALA A 238 -0.67 1.77 24.32
C ALA A 238 -0.47 2.29 22.88
N LEU A 239 -0.54 3.61 22.67
CA LEU A 239 -0.26 4.23 21.37
C LEU A 239 1.17 4.00 20.90
N SER A 240 2.15 4.14 21.80
CA SER A 240 3.57 3.88 21.49
C SER A 240 3.80 2.41 21.12
N LEU A 241 3.21 1.48 21.86
CA LEU A 241 3.33 0.05 21.57
C LEU A 241 2.61 -0.36 20.27
N LEU A 242 1.50 0.30 19.93
CA LEU A 242 0.86 0.12 18.62
C LEU A 242 1.78 0.58 17.48
N SER A 243 2.47 1.71 17.64
CA SER A 243 3.42 2.22 16.64
C SER A 243 4.58 1.28 16.35
N ILE A 244 4.97 0.43 17.30
CA ILE A 244 6.12 -0.50 17.16
C ILE A 244 5.65 -1.91 16.75
N SER A 245 4.34 -2.19 16.78
CA SER A 245 3.79 -3.53 16.53
C SER A 245 4.10 -4.08 15.15
N SER A 246 4.20 -3.23 14.12
CA SER A 246 4.59 -3.58 12.75
C SER A 246 6.04 -4.10 12.66
N GLN A 247 6.96 -3.62 13.51
CA GLN A 247 8.39 -3.96 13.42
C GLN A 247 8.65 -5.46 13.57
N LYS A 248 7.81 -6.16 14.35
CA LYS A 248 7.92 -7.61 14.55
C LYS A 248 7.64 -8.43 13.28
N ILE A 249 6.95 -7.85 12.31
CA ILE A 249 6.63 -8.49 11.03
C ILE A 249 7.75 -8.29 10.01
N LYS A 250 8.54 -7.22 10.16
CA LYS A 250 9.67 -6.88 9.27
C LYS A 250 10.59 -8.08 8.95
N PRO A 251 11.11 -8.85 9.93
CA PRO A 251 11.99 -9.98 9.62
C PRO A 251 11.30 -11.06 8.79
N VAL A 252 10.01 -11.31 9.02
CA VAL A 252 9.23 -12.32 8.28
C VAL A 252 9.01 -11.89 6.83
N ILE A 253 8.76 -10.59 6.60
CA ILE A 253 8.69 -10.05 5.23
C ILE A 253 10.07 -10.09 4.55
N THR A 254 11.15 -9.83 5.28
CA THR A 254 12.51 -9.92 4.74
C THR A 254 12.84 -11.35 4.31
N GLU A 255 12.55 -12.35 5.15
CA GLU A 255 12.71 -13.77 4.81
C GLU A 255 11.86 -14.16 3.58
N PHE A 256 10.62 -13.66 3.51
CA PHE A 256 9.79 -13.81 2.32
C PHE A 256 10.45 -13.20 1.08
N LEU A 257 11.01 -11.98 1.16
CA LEU A 257 11.70 -11.34 0.03
C LEU A 257 12.98 -12.10 -0.37
N GLU A 258 13.71 -12.66 0.59
CA GLU A 258 14.89 -13.48 0.34
C GLU A 258 14.57 -14.80 -0.36
N SER A 259 13.37 -15.37 -0.12
CA SER A 259 12.90 -16.57 -0.84
C SER A 259 12.78 -16.36 -2.36
N TRP A 260 12.66 -15.10 -2.82
CA TRP A 260 12.63 -14.75 -4.24
C TRP A 260 14.01 -14.41 -4.82
N SER A 261 15.08 -14.44 -4.01
CA SER A 261 16.44 -14.22 -4.50
C SER A 261 16.89 -15.17 -5.61
N PRO A 262 16.45 -16.45 -5.70
CA PRO A 262 16.82 -17.33 -6.80
C PRO A 262 16.30 -16.86 -8.15
N TYR A 263 15.34 -15.94 -8.22
CA TYR A 263 14.85 -15.38 -9.48
C TYR A 263 15.69 -14.17 -9.95
N LYS A 264 16.60 -13.65 -9.12
CA LYS A 264 17.41 -12.46 -9.45
C LYS A 264 18.28 -12.64 -10.70
N PHE A 265 18.75 -13.85 -10.96
CA PHE A 265 19.59 -14.12 -12.13
C PHE A 265 18.86 -13.80 -13.45
N LEU A 266 17.51 -13.83 -13.49
CA LEU A 266 16.73 -13.57 -14.71
C LEU A 266 17.00 -12.18 -15.29
N TRP A 267 17.25 -11.18 -14.44
CA TRP A 267 17.53 -9.80 -14.83
C TRP A 267 18.95 -9.35 -14.52
N GLU A 268 19.70 -10.04 -13.65
CA GLU A 268 21.13 -9.78 -13.45
C GLU A 268 21.96 -10.35 -14.60
N ASN A 269 21.54 -11.49 -15.16
CA ASN A 269 22.12 -12.07 -16.36
C ASN A 269 21.53 -11.39 -17.60
N VAL A 270 21.60 -10.05 -17.61
CA VAL A 270 21.57 -9.31 -18.87
C VAL A 270 22.73 -9.89 -19.65
N MET A 271 22.39 -10.74 -20.62
CA MET A 271 23.27 -11.17 -21.69
C MET A 271 23.89 -9.91 -22.27
N SER A 272 24.99 -9.46 -21.68
CA SER A 272 25.69 -8.27 -22.10
C SER A 272 26.04 -8.51 -23.56
N LYS A 273 26.02 -7.47 -24.38
CA LYS A 273 26.24 -7.58 -25.84
C LYS A 273 27.49 -8.43 -26.20
N LYS A 274 28.43 -8.56 -25.26
CA LYS A 274 29.62 -9.44 -25.33
C LYS A 274 29.32 -10.94 -25.15
N ALA A 275 28.47 -11.33 -24.21
CA ALA A 275 28.14 -12.73 -23.93
C ALA A 275 27.22 -13.37 -25.00
N ALA A 276 26.55 -12.56 -25.84
CA ALA A 276 25.73 -13.04 -26.94
C ALA A 276 26.51 -13.81 -28.03
N HIS A 277 27.83 -13.56 -28.16
CA HIS A 277 28.67 -14.23 -29.16
C HIS A 277 29.27 -15.55 -28.65
N THR A 278 29.27 -15.76 -27.33
CA THR A 278 29.91 -16.91 -26.69
C THR A 278 28.93 -18.00 -26.26
N ILE A 279 27.61 -17.75 -26.28
CA ILE A 279 26.62 -18.78 -25.90
C ILE A 279 26.75 -20.00 -26.80
N GLY A 280 27.08 -21.15 -26.21
CA GLY A 280 27.00 -22.46 -26.84
C GLY A 280 25.55 -22.96 -26.92
N LEU A 281 25.26 -23.86 -27.86
CA LEU A 281 23.94 -24.47 -27.97
C LEU A 281 23.56 -25.25 -26.70
N VAL A 282 24.54 -25.97 -26.13
CA VAL A 282 24.37 -26.74 -24.88
C VAL A 282 24.06 -25.84 -23.69
N GLU A 283 24.76 -24.71 -23.58
CA GLU A 283 24.52 -23.74 -22.51
C GLU A 283 23.14 -23.08 -22.63
N ALA A 284 22.72 -22.79 -23.87
CA ALA A 284 21.38 -22.28 -24.13
C ALA A 284 20.28 -23.28 -23.78
N GLU A 285 20.47 -24.56 -24.13
CA GLU A 285 19.53 -25.62 -23.75
C GLU A 285 19.42 -25.75 -22.23
N ALA A 286 20.56 -25.77 -21.53
CA ALA A 286 20.57 -25.83 -20.07
C ALA A 286 19.86 -24.61 -19.45
N SER A 287 20.03 -23.41 -20.03
CA SER A 287 19.35 -22.20 -19.57
C SER A 287 17.84 -22.26 -19.80
N LEU A 288 17.37 -22.71 -20.97
CA LEU A 288 15.93 -22.84 -21.23
C LEU A 288 15.27 -23.90 -20.36
N ARG A 289 15.97 -25.02 -20.11
CA ARG A 289 15.48 -26.06 -19.21
C ARG A 289 15.28 -25.49 -17.80
N ARG A 290 16.26 -24.77 -17.28
CA ARG A 290 16.16 -24.07 -15.99
C ARG A 290 15.03 -23.04 -15.97
N HIS A 291 14.81 -22.29 -17.05
CA HIS A 291 13.69 -21.35 -17.14
C HIS A 291 12.33 -22.06 -17.10
N ASN A 292 12.18 -23.20 -17.77
CA ASN A 292 10.95 -24.00 -17.73
C ASN A 292 10.69 -24.63 -16.36
N GLU A 293 11.76 -25.06 -15.66
CA GLU A 293 11.67 -25.54 -14.28
C GLU A 293 11.14 -24.44 -13.35
N LEU A 294 11.70 -23.23 -13.44
CA LEU A 294 11.23 -22.07 -12.67
C LEU A 294 9.80 -21.65 -13.00
N GLU A 295 9.39 -21.72 -14.27
CA GLU A 295 7.99 -21.49 -14.66
C GLU A 295 7.05 -22.53 -14.02
N SER A 296 7.48 -23.79 -13.95
CA SER A 296 6.72 -24.87 -13.31
C SER A 296 6.63 -24.67 -11.79
N GLU A 297 7.74 -24.33 -11.13
CA GLU A 297 7.77 -24.01 -9.70
C GLU A 297 6.86 -22.82 -9.38
N LEU A 298 6.90 -21.77 -10.18
CA LEU A 298 6.08 -20.57 -10.00
C LEU A 298 4.58 -20.88 -10.11
N ASN A 299 4.18 -21.87 -10.92
CA ASN A 299 2.78 -22.28 -11.02
C ASN A 299 2.29 -23.04 -9.77
N ILE A 300 3.18 -23.73 -9.06
CA ILE A 300 2.85 -24.50 -7.85
C ILE A 300 2.75 -23.60 -6.61
N VAL A 301 3.54 -22.52 -6.58
CA VAL A 301 3.56 -21.56 -5.47
C VAL A 301 2.17 -20.97 -5.21
N PRO A 302 1.70 -20.83 -3.96
CA PRO A 302 0.40 -20.22 -3.68
C PRO A 302 0.34 -18.72 -3.99
N ASP A 303 -0.86 -18.22 -4.31
CA ASP A 303 -1.06 -16.80 -4.68
C ASP A 303 -1.21 -15.87 -3.46
N LEU A 304 -1.53 -16.44 -2.29
CA LEU A 304 -1.76 -15.69 -1.05
C LEU A 304 -0.93 -16.29 0.09
N TYR A 305 -0.13 -15.44 0.74
CA TYR A 305 0.63 -15.79 1.94
C TYR A 305 0.08 -15.04 3.14
N THR A 306 -0.38 -15.77 4.16
CA THR A 306 -0.90 -15.19 5.40
C THR A 306 0.22 -15.08 6.43
N PHE A 307 0.52 -13.86 6.87
CA PHE A 307 1.51 -13.56 7.90
C PHE A 307 0.83 -13.19 9.21
N ARG A 308 1.12 -13.97 10.26
CA ARG A 308 0.73 -13.75 11.67
C ARG A 308 -0.69 -13.17 11.79
N SER A 309 -1.63 -13.81 11.10
CA SER A 309 -3.09 -13.55 11.18
C SER A 309 -3.55 -12.10 10.96
N CYS A 310 -2.69 -11.22 10.45
CA CYS A 310 -2.98 -9.80 10.31
C CYS A 310 -2.78 -9.28 8.89
N LEU A 311 -1.84 -9.86 8.16
CA LEU A 311 -1.42 -9.43 6.84
C LEU A 311 -1.53 -10.58 5.87
N VAL A 312 -2.04 -10.31 4.68
CA VAL A 312 -1.97 -11.23 3.54
C VAL A 312 -1.16 -10.57 2.46
N VAL A 313 -0.13 -11.25 1.96
CA VAL A 313 0.62 -10.82 0.77
C VAL A 313 0.10 -11.60 -0.43
N SER A 314 -0.46 -10.86 -1.39
CA SER A 314 -0.80 -11.36 -2.72
C SER A 314 0.43 -11.36 -3.61
N VAL A 315 0.71 -12.51 -4.21
CA VAL A 315 1.88 -12.79 -5.05
C VAL A 315 1.53 -12.83 -6.53
N GLU A 316 0.25 -12.74 -6.90
CA GLU A 316 -0.24 -12.78 -8.28
C GLU A 316 0.52 -11.83 -9.21
N LYS A 317 0.73 -10.58 -8.77
CA LYS A 317 1.42 -9.56 -9.56
C LYS A 317 2.93 -9.82 -9.67
N LEU A 318 3.54 -10.37 -8.62
CA LEU A 318 4.94 -10.78 -8.63
C LEU A 318 5.13 -11.97 -9.57
N LYS A 319 4.27 -13.00 -9.49
CA LYS A 319 4.26 -14.15 -10.41
C LYS A 319 4.14 -13.69 -11.85
N PHE A 320 3.18 -12.82 -12.16
CA PHE A 320 3.01 -12.29 -13.50
C PHE A 320 4.26 -11.54 -13.99
N GLY A 321 4.88 -10.74 -13.13
CA GLY A 321 6.13 -10.05 -13.42
C GLY A 321 7.29 -11.02 -13.72
N LEU A 322 7.46 -12.05 -12.88
CA LEU A 322 8.50 -13.06 -13.04
C LEU A 322 8.30 -13.89 -14.31
N LEU A 323 7.06 -14.33 -14.58
CA LEU A 323 6.72 -15.06 -15.79
C LEU A 323 7.01 -14.23 -17.06
N THR A 324 6.68 -12.94 -17.01
CA THR A 324 6.97 -12.01 -18.11
C THR A 324 8.48 -11.87 -18.33
N GLU A 325 9.27 -11.79 -17.25
CA GLU A 325 10.73 -11.71 -17.38
C GLU A 325 11.34 -13.01 -17.89
N ILE A 326 10.86 -14.18 -17.43
CA ILE A 326 11.27 -15.51 -17.96
C ILE A 326 11.03 -15.56 -19.47
N LYS A 327 9.83 -15.20 -19.93
CA LYS A 327 9.49 -15.16 -21.36
C LYS A 327 10.37 -14.19 -22.14
N THR A 328 10.67 -13.04 -21.55
CA THR A 328 11.54 -12.03 -22.17
C THR A 328 12.98 -12.54 -22.25
N CYS A 329 13.47 -13.23 -21.23
CA CYS A 329 14.78 -13.88 -21.22
C CYS A 329 14.88 -14.98 -22.29
N ASN A 330 13.88 -15.86 -22.38
CA ASN A 330 13.77 -16.89 -23.42
C ASN A 330 13.83 -16.26 -24.82
N HIS A 331 13.09 -15.18 -25.04
CA HIS A 331 13.09 -14.48 -26.32
C HIS A 331 14.46 -13.86 -26.65
N ARG A 332 15.15 -13.26 -25.67
CA ARG A 332 16.51 -12.71 -25.85
C ARG A 332 17.51 -13.81 -26.20
N LEU A 333 17.46 -14.94 -25.49
CA LEU A 333 18.32 -16.10 -25.74
C LEU A 333 18.09 -16.68 -27.14
N GLY A 334 16.82 -16.88 -27.52
CA GLY A 334 16.46 -17.34 -28.87
C GLY A 334 16.94 -16.37 -29.95
N ASN A 335 16.79 -15.06 -29.75
CA ASN A 335 17.27 -14.07 -30.73
C ASN A 335 18.81 -14.05 -30.85
N ALA A 336 19.53 -14.26 -29.75
CA ALA A 336 21.00 -14.35 -29.77
C ALA A 336 21.48 -15.58 -30.56
N LEU A 337 20.89 -16.76 -30.30
CA LEU A 337 21.18 -17.99 -31.05
C LEU A 337 20.86 -17.82 -32.53
N LYS A 338 19.68 -17.27 -32.86
CA LYS A 338 19.28 -17.02 -34.25
C LYS A 338 20.33 -16.19 -34.98
N LYS A 339 20.79 -15.09 -34.37
CA LYS A 339 21.83 -14.23 -34.97
C LYS A 339 23.18 -14.93 -35.13
N LYS A 340 23.56 -15.77 -34.16
CA LYS A 340 24.81 -16.55 -34.22
C LYS A 340 24.79 -17.54 -35.37
N PHE A 341 23.80 -18.43 -35.41
CA PHE A 341 23.72 -19.48 -36.42
C PHE A 341 23.36 -18.96 -37.82
N HIS A 342 22.66 -17.83 -37.92
CA HIS A 342 22.47 -17.16 -39.21
C HIS A 342 23.80 -16.68 -39.82
N ARG A 343 24.72 -16.14 -39.01
CA ARG A 343 26.05 -15.74 -39.49
C ARG A 343 26.92 -16.93 -39.89
N GLU A 344 26.87 -18.02 -39.15
CA GLU A 344 27.55 -19.27 -39.53
C GLU A 344 26.99 -19.82 -40.85
N MET A 345 25.67 -19.77 -41.02
CA MET A 345 25.00 -20.16 -42.27
C MET A 345 25.41 -19.27 -43.45
N ASP A 346 25.44 -17.94 -43.26
CA ASP A 346 25.90 -16.99 -44.28
C ASP A 346 27.35 -17.25 -44.70
N TYR A 347 28.21 -17.62 -43.73
CA TYR A 347 29.60 -17.99 -44.00
C TYR A 347 29.68 -19.26 -44.86
N VAL A 348 28.96 -20.33 -44.49
CA VAL A 348 28.92 -21.57 -45.28
C VAL A 348 28.41 -21.27 -46.70
N TYR A 349 27.37 -20.44 -46.84
CA TYR A 349 26.83 -20.05 -48.14
C TYR A 349 27.83 -19.26 -48.99
N ALA A 350 28.59 -18.34 -48.39
CA ALA A 350 29.62 -17.58 -49.08
C ALA A 350 30.74 -18.49 -49.62
N VAL A 351 31.18 -19.46 -48.82
CA VAL A 351 32.22 -20.42 -49.23
C VAL A 351 31.72 -21.30 -50.39
N ILE A 352 30.51 -21.86 -50.27
CA ILE A 352 29.91 -22.69 -51.33
C ILE A 352 29.80 -21.90 -52.64
N ASN A 353 29.25 -20.69 -52.60
CA ASN A 353 29.12 -19.85 -53.81
C ASN A 353 30.45 -19.44 -54.42
N GLU A 354 31.49 -19.22 -53.60
CA GLU A 354 32.83 -18.91 -54.12
C GLU A 354 33.41 -20.09 -54.89
N MET A 355 33.26 -21.32 -54.36
CA MET A 355 33.72 -22.54 -55.04
C MET A 355 32.90 -22.81 -56.31
N ASP A 356 31.58 -22.63 -56.22
CA ASP A 356 30.66 -22.81 -57.35
C ASP A 356 31.02 -21.91 -58.53
N ARG A 357 31.26 -20.62 -58.27
CA ARG A 357 31.69 -19.65 -59.30
C ARG A 357 33.02 -20.00 -59.96
N LYS A 358 33.92 -20.70 -59.26
CA LYS A 358 35.21 -21.13 -59.83
C LYS A 358 35.06 -22.39 -60.68
N LEU A 359 34.16 -23.29 -60.31
CA LEU A 359 33.88 -24.52 -61.05
C LEU A 359 33.02 -24.30 -62.30
N ASP A 360 32.11 -23.32 -62.29
CA ASP A 360 31.27 -22.96 -63.45
C ASP A 360 32.05 -22.26 -64.58
N LYS A 361 33.35 -21.96 -64.39
CA LYS A 361 34.17 -21.29 -65.40
C LYS A 361 34.44 -22.24 -66.59
N PRO A 362 34.13 -21.85 -67.83
CA PRO A 362 34.33 -22.71 -69.00
C PRO A 362 35.82 -22.93 -69.28
N ILE A 363 36.20 -24.17 -69.56
CA ILE A 363 37.59 -24.58 -69.78
C ILE A 363 38.04 -24.17 -71.18
N ARG A 364 39.07 -23.31 -71.28
CA ARG A 364 39.64 -22.88 -72.58
C ARG A 364 41.09 -23.26 -72.74
N ASP A 365 41.84 -23.32 -71.65
CA ASP A 365 43.26 -23.62 -71.64
C ASP A 365 43.67 -24.50 -70.45
N LEU A 366 44.96 -24.84 -70.38
CA LEU A 366 45.55 -25.63 -69.30
C LEU A 366 45.53 -24.89 -67.95
N ASP A 367 45.50 -23.55 -67.94
CA ASP A 367 45.46 -22.75 -66.72
C ASP A 367 44.06 -22.84 -66.08
N ASP A 368 42.99 -22.84 -66.87
CA ASP A 368 41.62 -23.09 -66.40
C ASP A 368 41.49 -24.50 -65.80
N VAL A 369 42.10 -25.52 -66.41
CA VAL A 369 42.14 -26.89 -65.84
C VAL A 369 42.87 -26.89 -64.49
N ARG A 370 44.00 -26.18 -64.38
CA ARG A 370 44.77 -26.09 -63.14
C ARG A 370 43.99 -25.39 -62.02
N LEU A 371 43.26 -24.32 -62.35
CA LEU A 371 42.39 -23.60 -61.42
C LEU A 371 41.25 -24.49 -60.91
N ILE A 372 40.60 -25.26 -61.78
CA ILE A 372 39.53 -26.18 -61.40
C ILE A 372 40.08 -27.28 -60.48
N MET A 373 41.21 -27.90 -60.84
CA MET A 373 41.85 -28.93 -60.03
C MET A 373 42.27 -28.43 -58.64
N GLU A 374 42.81 -27.20 -58.56
CA GLU A 374 43.16 -26.57 -57.29
C GLU A 374 41.90 -26.26 -56.45
N THR A 375 40.81 -25.85 -57.09
CA THR A 375 39.52 -25.61 -56.42
C THR A 375 38.91 -26.91 -55.90
N LEU A 376 38.91 -28.00 -56.69
CA LEU A 376 38.45 -29.32 -56.26
C LEU A 376 39.26 -29.88 -55.09
N LYS A 377 40.59 -29.69 -55.12
CA LYS A 377 41.46 -30.04 -53.99
C LYS A 377 41.06 -29.26 -52.73
N LYS A 378 40.83 -27.95 -52.87
CA LYS A 378 40.39 -27.09 -51.75
C LYS A 378 39.02 -27.48 -51.20
N ILE A 379 38.08 -27.91 -52.05
CA ILE A 379 36.77 -28.41 -51.61
C ILE A 379 36.95 -29.65 -50.73
N ARG A 380 37.76 -30.63 -51.15
CA ARG A 380 38.04 -31.85 -50.35
C ARG A 380 38.73 -31.53 -49.02
N GLU A 381 39.64 -30.57 -49.01
CA GLU A 381 40.31 -30.12 -47.76
C GLU A 381 39.34 -29.41 -46.81
N GLN A 382 38.33 -28.70 -47.33
CA GLN A 382 37.38 -27.92 -46.54
C GLN A 382 36.08 -28.66 -46.17
N GLU A 383 35.83 -29.83 -46.76
CA GLU A 383 34.60 -30.63 -46.56
C GLU A 383 34.33 -30.93 -45.09
N VAL A 384 35.35 -31.42 -44.36
CA VAL A 384 35.22 -31.75 -42.92
C VAL A 384 34.92 -30.50 -42.10
N ASP A 385 35.59 -29.38 -42.38
CA ASP A 385 35.38 -28.12 -41.66
C ASP A 385 33.99 -27.52 -41.91
N MET A 386 33.45 -27.68 -43.12
CA MET A 386 32.08 -27.26 -43.45
C MET A 386 31.05 -28.17 -42.77
N GLU A 387 31.26 -29.49 -42.79
CA GLU A 387 30.37 -30.46 -42.13
C GLU A 387 30.27 -30.21 -40.62
N LEU A 388 31.41 -29.99 -39.95
CA LEU A 388 31.47 -29.65 -38.53
C LEU A 388 30.76 -28.32 -38.18
N LYS A 389 30.59 -27.41 -39.14
CA LYS A 389 29.83 -26.16 -38.97
C LYS A 389 28.34 -26.34 -39.23
N ILE A 390 27.97 -27.26 -40.12
CA ILE A 390 26.57 -27.54 -40.47
C ILE A 390 25.85 -28.28 -39.33
N GLU A 391 26.51 -29.25 -38.69
CA GLU A 391 25.89 -30.06 -37.62
C GLU A 391 25.31 -29.21 -36.47
N PRO A 392 26.02 -28.21 -35.89
CA PRO A 392 25.45 -27.30 -34.90
C PRO A 392 24.24 -26.48 -35.39
N ILE A 393 24.18 -26.13 -36.68
CA ILE A 393 23.05 -25.40 -37.28
C ILE A 393 21.80 -26.28 -37.33
N GLU A 394 21.97 -27.56 -37.69
CA GLU A 394 20.88 -28.53 -37.71
C GLU A 394 20.31 -28.76 -36.30
N VAL A 395 21.19 -29.05 -35.32
CA VAL A 395 20.77 -29.25 -33.93
C VAL A 395 20.09 -28.00 -33.38
N CYS A 396 20.58 -26.81 -33.73
CA CYS A 396 19.93 -25.56 -33.32
C CYS A 396 18.54 -25.39 -33.95
N THR A 397 18.35 -25.79 -35.20
CA THR A 397 17.04 -25.71 -35.88
C THR A 397 16.02 -26.64 -35.21
N ASN A 398 16.43 -27.86 -34.86
CA ASN A 398 15.61 -28.79 -34.07
C ASN A 398 15.29 -28.24 -32.67
N PHE A 399 16.26 -27.60 -32.03
CA PHE A 399 16.08 -26.92 -30.75
C PHE A 399 15.04 -25.79 -30.84
N PHE A 400 15.10 -24.94 -31.87
CA PHE A 400 14.09 -23.91 -32.10
C PHE A 400 12.70 -24.48 -32.37
N LEU A 401 12.60 -25.58 -33.12
CA LEU A 401 11.33 -26.27 -33.36
C LEU A 401 10.70 -26.74 -32.05
N LYS A 402 11.51 -27.28 -31.14
CA LYS A 402 11.07 -27.82 -29.85
C LYS A 402 10.61 -26.74 -28.86
N PHE A 403 11.31 -25.60 -28.79
CA PHE A 403 11.07 -24.58 -27.75
C PHE A 403 10.36 -23.32 -28.26
N PHE A 404 10.40 -23.04 -29.56
CA PHE A 404 9.95 -21.77 -30.16
C PHE A 404 9.17 -21.97 -31.46
N PHE A 405 8.21 -22.90 -31.47
CA PHE A 405 7.41 -23.31 -32.64
C PHE A 405 6.93 -22.16 -33.57
N PHE A 406 6.69 -20.96 -33.03
CA PHE A 406 6.25 -19.78 -33.78
C PHE A 406 7.34 -19.09 -34.64
N PHE A 407 8.63 -19.34 -34.42
CA PHE A 407 9.74 -18.66 -35.11
C PHE A 407 10.16 -19.33 -36.44
N PHE A 408 9.54 -20.45 -36.79
CA PHE A 408 10.08 -21.47 -37.69
C PHE A 408 9.92 -21.21 -39.21
N PHE A 409 8.87 -20.50 -39.63
CA PHE A 409 8.40 -20.55 -41.01
C PHE A 409 9.35 -19.98 -42.09
N PHE A 410 10.31 -19.13 -41.71
CA PHE A 410 11.25 -18.51 -42.67
C PHE A 410 12.61 -19.20 -42.80
N PHE A 411 13.01 -20.02 -41.82
CA PHE A 411 14.36 -20.60 -41.81
C PHE A 411 14.46 -21.89 -42.63
N PHE A 412 13.35 -22.63 -42.73
CA PHE A 412 13.32 -23.99 -43.28
C PHE A 412 13.43 -24.05 -44.81
N LEU A 413 12.85 -23.08 -45.53
CA LEU A 413 12.87 -23.07 -47.00
C LEU A 413 14.29 -22.88 -47.57
N SER A 414 15.14 -22.15 -46.85
CA SER A 414 16.51 -21.87 -47.29
C SER A 414 17.46 -23.04 -47.01
N PHE A 415 17.27 -23.78 -45.92
CA PHE A 415 18.14 -24.89 -45.53
C PHE A 415 17.88 -26.16 -46.35
N PHE A 416 16.61 -26.50 -46.59
CA PHE A 416 16.26 -27.68 -47.41
C PHE A 416 16.69 -27.51 -48.87
N TRP A 417 16.65 -26.29 -49.40
CA TRP A 417 17.16 -26.00 -50.74
C TRP A 417 18.70 -26.12 -50.81
N LEU A 418 19.39 -25.77 -49.73
CA LEU A 418 20.85 -25.89 -49.61
C LEU A 418 21.33 -27.35 -49.51
N LEU A 419 20.66 -28.15 -48.67
CA LEU A 419 20.97 -29.57 -48.52
C LEU A 419 20.75 -30.32 -49.83
N PHE A 420 19.67 -29.97 -50.55
CA PHE A 420 19.38 -30.52 -51.87
C PHE A 420 20.48 -30.15 -52.89
N LEU A 421 20.88 -28.88 -52.96
CA LEU A 421 21.97 -28.44 -53.86
C LEU A 421 23.35 -29.05 -53.51
N TYR A 422 23.65 -29.20 -52.22
CA TYR A 422 24.93 -29.73 -51.74
C TYR A 422 25.07 -31.23 -52.07
N ILE A 423 24.03 -32.02 -51.80
CA ILE A 423 24.02 -33.47 -52.08
C ILE A 423 24.04 -33.74 -53.59
N ASP A 424 23.26 -32.98 -54.38
CA ASP A 424 23.19 -33.19 -55.83
C ASP A 424 24.54 -32.87 -56.49
N LYS A 425 25.21 -31.77 -56.12
CA LYS A 425 26.50 -31.41 -56.72
C LYS A 425 27.65 -32.33 -56.28
N ILE A 426 27.77 -32.68 -54.99
CA ILE A 426 28.86 -33.58 -54.54
C ILE A 426 28.70 -34.99 -55.08
N GLY A 427 27.46 -35.50 -55.18
CA GLY A 427 27.18 -36.78 -55.83
C GLY A 427 27.62 -36.82 -57.30
N ILE A 428 27.46 -35.70 -58.02
CA ILE A 428 27.90 -35.56 -59.41
C ILE A 428 29.44 -35.50 -59.52
N TYR A 429 30.12 -34.78 -58.62
CA TYR A 429 31.60 -34.64 -58.67
C TYR A 429 32.38 -35.78 -58.00
N SER A 430 31.73 -36.65 -57.23
CA SER A 430 32.37 -37.88 -56.70
C SER A 430 32.43 -39.02 -57.72
N HIS A 431 31.68 -38.91 -58.83
CA HIS A 431 31.59 -39.94 -59.87
C HIS A 431 32.40 -39.62 -61.15
N LEU A 432 33.05 -38.46 -61.19
CA LEU A 432 34.11 -38.07 -62.13
C LEU A 432 35.47 -38.18 -61.45
#